data_AF-A0A6P2AP24-F1
#
_entry.id   AF-A0A6P2AP24-F1
#
_cell.length_a   1.000
_cell.length_b   1.000
_cell.length_c   1.000
_cell.angle_alpha   90.00
_cell.angle_beta   90.00
_cell.angle_gamma   90.00
#
_symmetry.space_group_name_H-M   'P 1'
#
loop_
_entity.id
_entity.type
_entity.pdbx_description
1 polymer ?
#
loop_
_entity_poly.entity_id
_entity_poly.type
_entity_poly.pdbx_seq_one_letter_code
_entity_poly.pdbx_strand_id
1 'polypeptide(L)'
;MIRTMIDHNSPLGRLRQRQRVSSRDAAQKSSRTTKRRWRLSSEEERILRHVMTEEMDYIDSEEFRKPDAEQRIYDQAPAVQKPDVSWYRPLMDDPTPARNQSTKKTSTLLLTAAEERVLFLQYNYARHRIAELQREIGSTEPTEEQAKEILRWYRVAQSYREQIAETNLALVLAMAKRTRMSEVDFADLVSEGNMALLRSVDKFDCDRGFKFSTYACRAILKAFSRQGMKLSKYRQRFPTDFDPSMEKSNHLETLRRTHEEECADEVKHIVETNEAELSDVERTVIQHRFGLGAKDDAPPLTLEQVGQIIGVTKERVRQIQNKALEKIRAILEENVAETSIQEMLEEASHHPSPN
;
A
#
# COMPACT_ATOMS: atom_id res chain seq x y z
N MET A 1 47.25 -20.80 11.04
CA MET A 1 46.89 -22.11 10.45
C MET A 1 45.98 -22.82 11.43
N ILE A 2 44.70 -23.04 11.08
CA ILE A 2 43.96 -24.28 11.40
C ILE A 2 42.61 -24.17 10.69
N ARG A 3 42.38 -25.17 9.83
CA ARG A 3 41.16 -25.49 9.10
C ARG A 3 39.99 -25.65 10.07
N THR A 4 38.92 -24.93 9.82
CA THR A 4 37.60 -25.23 10.37
C THR A 4 37.04 -26.50 9.71
N MET A 5 37.05 -27.59 10.48
CA MET A 5 36.12 -28.71 10.29
C MET A 5 34.80 -28.31 10.94
N ILE A 6 33.76 -27.99 10.16
CA ILE A 6 32.36 -28.01 10.62
C ILE A 6 31.47 -28.63 9.55
N ASP A 7 31.02 -29.83 9.88
CA ASP A 7 29.83 -30.59 9.48
C ASP A 7 29.11 -30.31 8.16
N HIS A 8 29.21 -31.28 7.26
CA HIS A 8 28.43 -31.39 6.02
C HIS A 8 27.14 -32.22 6.17
N ASN A 9 26.53 -32.29 7.36
CA ASN A 9 25.37 -33.18 7.56
C ASN A 9 24.18 -32.56 8.28
N SER A 10 23.94 -31.26 8.10
CA SER A 10 22.68 -30.64 8.51
C SER A 10 21.52 -31.02 7.56
N PRO A 11 20.34 -31.44 8.06
CA PRO A 11 19.16 -31.75 7.24
C PRO A 11 18.66 -30.54 6.43
N LEU A 12 18.99 -29.31 6.84
CA LEU A 12 18.67 -28.08 6.11
C LEU A 12 19.58 -27.87 4.89
N GLY A 13 20.83 -28.36 4.94
CA GLY A 13 21.77 -28.31 3.81
C GLY A 13 21.33 -29.19 2.63
N ARG A 14 20.77 -30.37 2.92
CA ARG A 14 20.24 -31.31 1.91
C ARG A 14 18.99 -30.79 1.21
N LEU A 15 18.15 -30.02 1.90
CA LEU A 15 16.98 -29.34 1.30
C LEU A 15 17.40 -28.20 0.36
N ARG A 16 18.41 -27.41 0.73
CA ARG A 16 18.96 -26.33 -0.11
C ARG A 16 19.65 -26.84 -1.38
N GLN A 17 20.37 -27.98 -1.30
CA GLN A 17 20.96 -28.61 -2.48
C GLN A 17 19.91 -29.26 -3.40
N ARG A 18 18.88 -29.93 -2.85
CA ARG A 18 17.77 -30.47 -3.66
C ARG A 18 16.98 -29.37 -4.38
N GLN A 19 16.74 -28.23 -3.74
CA GLN A 19 16.07 -27.10 -4.39
C GLN A 19 16.95 -26.42 -5.46
N ARG A 20 18.27 -26.32 -5.26
CA ARG A 20 19.19 -25.74 -6.26
C ARG A 20 19.42 -26.62 -7.48
N VAL A 21 19.39 -27.95 -7.34
CA VAL A 21 19.51 -28.88 -8.49
C VAL A 21 18.17 -28.97 -9.23
N SER A 22 17.03 -29.01 -8.52
CA SER A 22 15.69 -28.99 -9.14
C SER A 22 15.40 -27.69 -9.90
N SER A 23 15.91 -26.54 -9.44
CA SER A 23 15.73 -25.26 -10.14
C SER A 23 16.65 -25.07 -11.34
N ARG A 24 17.82 -25.72 -11.38
CA ARG A 24 18.71 -25.70 -12.56
C ARG A 24 18.24 -26.66 -13.66
N ASP A 25 17.73 -27.84 -13.30
CA ASP A 25 17.21 -28.80 -14.28
C ASP A 25 15.79 -28.43 -14.79
N ALA A 26 14.99 -27.73 -13.99
CA ALA A 26 13.71 -27.16 -14.45
C ALA A 26 13.90 -25.90 -15.34
N ALA A 27 15.00 -25.16 -15.16
CA ALA A 27 15.31 -23.99 -15.98
C ALA A 27 15.89 -24.34 -17.37
N GLN A 28 16.26 -25.60 -17.62
CA GLN A 28 16.88 -26.05 -18.89
C GLN A 28 16.00 -26.99 -19.73
N LYS A 29 14.74 -27.24 -19.32
CA LYS A 29 13.77 -28.03 -20.10
C LYS A 29 12.45 -27.30 -20.42
N SER A 30 12.42 -25.97 -20.33
CA SER A 30 11.43 -25.19 -21.10
C SER A 30 12.02 -24.92 -22.48
N SER A 31 11.95 -25.93 -23.33
CA SER A 31 12.27 -25.85 -24.75
C SER A 31 11.57 -24.65 -25.38
N ARG A 32 12.40 -23.69 -25.80
CA ARG A 32 12.19 -22.67 -26.81
C ARG A 32 11.13 -23.08 -27.85
N THR A 33 9.89 -22.73 -27.61
CA THR A 33 8.98 -22.32 -28.68
C THR A 33 8.96 -20.80 -28.65
N THR A 34 9.96 -20.22 -29.30
CA THR A 34 9.92 -18.83 -29.76
C THR A 34 8.81 -18.69 -30.80
N LYS A 35 7.55 -18.79 -30.37
CA LYS A 35 6.41 -18.24 -31.11
C LYS A 35 6.60 -16.73 -31.04
N ARG A 36 6.73 -16.11 -32.21
CA ARG A 36 6.79 -14.65 -32.36
C ARG A 36 5.63 -14.07 -31.56
N ARG A 37 5.93 -13.51 -30.37
CA ARG A 37 4.95 -12.78 -29.57
C ARG A 37 4.61 -11.55 -30.40
N TRP A 38 3.41 -11.52 -30.97
CA TRP A 38 2.91 -10.38 -31.73
C TRP A 38 3.06 -9.12 -30.86
N ARG A 39 3.40 -7.98 -31.47
CA ARG A 39 3.80 -6.75 -30.77
C ARG A 39 2.59 -6.09 -30.07
N LEU A 40 2.11 -6.68 -28.99
CA LEU A 40 1.19 -6.04 -28.06
C LEU A 40 1.97 -5.17 -27.08
N SER A 41 1.43 -4.00 -26.74
CA SER A 41 1.93 -3.20 -25.63
C SER A 41 1.84 -3.99 -24.32
N SER A 42 2.74 -3.72 -23.38
CA SER A 42 2.66 -4.29 -22.02
C SER A 42 1.30 -4.03 -21.35
N GLU A 43 0.65 -2.92 -21.69
CA GLU A 43 -0.70 -2.60 -21.22
C GLU A 43 -1.77 -3.49 -21.87
N GLU A 44 -1.70 -3.66 -23.19
CA GLU A 44 -2.63 -4.51 -23.94
C GLU A 44 -2.53 -5.97 -23.49
N GLU A 45 -1.33 -6.47 -23.19
CA GLU A 45 -1.15 -7.80 -22.61
C GLU A 45 -1.80 -7.94 -21.22
N ARG A 46 -1.75 -6.90 -20.39
CA ARG A 46 -2.40 -6.92 -19.06
C ARG A 46 -3.91 -6.92 -19.20
N ILE A 47 -4.45 -6.08 -20.07
CA ILE A 47 -5.90 -6.03 -20.35
C ILE A 47 -6.36 -7.38 -20.89
N LEU A 48 -5.66 -7.94 -21.88
CA LEU A 48 -6.01 -9.23 -22.47
C LEU A 48 -5.97 -10.34 -21.42
N ARG A 49 -4.93 -10.41 -20.57
CA ARG A 49 -4.88 -11.40 -19.48
C ARG A 49 -6.05 -11.24 -18.51
N HIS A 50 -6.38 -10.01 -18.12
CA HIS A 50 -7.49 -9.75 -17.21
C HIS A 50 -8.83 -10.17 -17.82
N VAL A 51 -9.10 -9.76 -19.06
CA VAL A 51 -10.31 -10.16 -19.79
C VAL A 51 -10.36 -11.68 -19.98
N MET A 52 -9.26 -12.36 -20.25
CA MET A 52 -9.28 -13.83 -20.37
C MET A 52 -9.42 -14.57 -19.03
N THR A 53 -9.21 -13.90 -17.89
CA THR A 53 -9.33 -14.51 -16.55
C THR A 53 -10.78 -14.48 -16.04
N GLU A 54 -11.50 -13.39 -16.30
CA GLU A 54 -12.89 -13.21 -15.86
C GLU A 54 -13.85 -13.33 -17.03
N GLU A 55 -14.89 -14.16 -16.88
CA GLU A 55 -15.93 -14.26 -17.90
C GLU A 55 -16.65 -12.92 -18.06
N MET A 56 -16.80 -12.47 -19.31
CA MET A 56 -17.43 -11.20 -19.62
C MET A 56 -18.95 -11.31 -19.41
N ASP A 57 -19.42 -10.76 -18.30
CA ASP A 57 -20.86 -10.55 -18.07
C ASP A 57 -21.42 -9.60 -19.15
N TYR A 58 -22.71 -9.71 -19.50
CA TYR A 58 -23.44 -8.79 -20.37
C TYR A 58 -24.94 -8.96 -20.20
N ILE A 59 -25.73 -7.96 -20.61
CA ILE A 59 -27.18 -8.04 -20.59
C ILE A 59 -27.66 -8.40 -21.99
N ASP A 60 -28.27 -9.57 -22.12
CA ASP A 60 -28.77 -10.10 -23.39
C ASP A 60 -29.95 -9.29 -23.93
N SER A 61 -30.05 -9.20 -25.25
CA SER A 61 -31.18 -8.57 -25.94
C SER A 61 -31.51 -9.34 -27.23
N GLU A 62 -32.78 -9.31 -27.64
CA GLU A 62 -33.24 -10.01 -28.85
C GLU A 62 -32.53 -9.53 -30.12
N GLU A 63 -32.11 -8.27 -30.15
CA GLU A 63 -31.39 -7.66 -31.29
C GLU A 63 -30.07 -8.36 -31.60
N PHE A 64 -29.42 -8.99 -30.61
CA PHE A 64 -28.09 -9.60 -30.78
C PHE A 64 -28.12 -10.87 -31.64
N ARG A 65 -29.28 -11.52 -31.75
CA ARG A 65 -29.44 -12.77 -32.52
C ARG A 65 -29.72 -12.53 -34.00
N LYS A 66 -29.98 -11.29 -34.42
CA LYS A 66 -30.33 -10.97 -35.81
C LYS A 66 -29.06 -11.00 -36.69
N PRO A 67 -29.16 -11.45 -37.95
CA PRO A 67 -28.00 -11.64 -38.83
C PRO A 67 -27.22 -10.34 -39.16
N ASP A 68 -27.82 -9.16 -38.93
CA ASP A 68 -27.19 -7.85 -39.13
C ASP A 68 -27.15 -7.03 -37.82
N ALA A 69 -26.99 -7.71 -36.68
CA ALA A 69 -27.00 -7.05 -35.36
C ALA A 69 -25.98 -5.90 -35.27
N GLU A 70 -24.72 -6.12 -35.71
CA GLU A 70 -23.67 -5.09 -35.66
C GLU A 70 -24.06 -3.83 -36.43
N GLN A 71 -24.52 -3.98 -37.68
CA GLN A 71 -24.90 -2.85 -38.54
C GLN A 71 -26.14 -2.12 -38.00
N ARG A 72 -27.13 -2.84 -37.47
CA ARG A 72 -28.32 -2.20 -36.87
C ARG A 72 -27.97 -1.41 -35.60
N ILE A 73 -27.05 -1.93 -34.79
CA ILE A 73 -26.70 -1.35 -33.49
C ILE A 73 -25.75 -0.16 -33.63
N TYR A 74 -24.83 -0.19 -34.60
CA TYR A 74 -23.85 0.89 -34.78
C TYR A 74 -24.17 1.84 -35.94
N ASP A 75 -24.54 1.33 -37.11
CA ASP A 75 -24.67 2.17 -38.32
C ASP A 75 -26.06 2.79 -38.45
N GLN A 76 -27.11 2.06 -38.04
CA GLN A 76 -28.50 2.53 -38.14
C GLN A 76 -28.97 3.28 -36.89
N ALA A 77 -28.13 3.33 -35.85
CA ALA A 77 -28.47 3.97 -34.59
C ALA A 77 -28.29 5.50 -34.65
N PRO A 78 -29.18 6.28 -34.01
CA PRO A 78 -29.01 7.72 -33.88
C PRO A 78 -27.69 8.08 -33.20
N ALA A 79 -26.96 9.06 -33.74
CA ALA A 79 -25.72 9.55 -33.14
C ALA A 79 -26.02 10.28 -31.82
N VAL A 80 -25.56 9.72 -30.70
CA VAL A 80 -25.71 10.32 -29.37
C VAL A 80 -24.52 11.23 -29.09
N GLN A 81 -24.80 12.49 -28.74
CA GLN A 81 -23.76 13.49 -28.44
C GLN A 81 -22.95 13.09 -27.19
N LYS A 82 -21.64 13.33 -27.23
CA LYS A 82 -20.77 13.11 -26.08
C LYS A 82 -20.93 14.25 -25.07
N PRO A 83 -21.02 13.96 -23.76
CA PRO A 83 -21.09 14.99 -22.73
C PRO A 83 -19.83 15.84 -22.66
N ASP A 84 -19.99 17.13 -22.39
CA ASP A 84 -18.88 17.96 -21.91
C ASP A 84 -18.73 17.77 -20.39
N VAL A 85 -17.62 17.17 -19.98
CA VAL A 85 -17.26 16.91 -18.58
C VAL A 85 -16.27 17.92 -18.01
N SER A 86 -15.93 18.98 -18.75
CA SER A 86 -14.97 20.00 -18.33
C SER A 86 -15.35 20.68 -17.02
N TRP A 87 -16.64 20.68 -16.66
CA TRP A 87 -17.15 21.25 -15.41
C TRP A 87 -16.84 20.38 -14.18
N TYR A 88 -16.55 19.09 -14.35
CA TYR A 88 -16.35 18.13 -13.26
C TYR A 88 -14.88 18.06 -12.79
N ARG A 89 -13.91 18.21 -13.70
CA ARG A 89 -12.46 18.18 -13.38
C ARG A 89 -12.02 19.22 -12.35
N PRO A 90 -12.40 20.52 -12.47
CA PRO A 90 -11.94 21.55 -11.54
C PRO A 90 -12.39 21.34 -10.08
N LEU A 91 -13.47 20.59 -9.85
CA LEU A 91 -13.97 20.30 -8.50
C LEU A 91 -13.10 19.30 -7.73
N MET A 92 -12.31 18.48 -8.43
CA MET A 92 -11.49 17.43 -7.81
C MET A 92 -10.05 17.91 -7.53
N ASP A 93 -9.56 18.90 -8.29
CA ASP A 93 -8.16 19.35 -8.23
C ASP A 93 -7.90 20.44 -7.18
N ASP A 94 -8.93 21.06 -6.60
CA ASP A 94 -8.75 22.18 -5.66
C ASP A 94 -9.66 22.06 -4.41
N PRO A 95 -9.11 21.63 -3.25
CA PRO A 95 -9.85 21.65 -1.99
C PRO A 95 -9.99 23.06 -1.39
N THR A 96 -9.39 24.09 -1.99
CA THR A 96 -9.52 25.47 -1.52
C THR A 96 -10.71 26.18 -2.18
N PRO A 97 -11.51 26.98 -1.44
CA PRO A 97 -12.66 27.68 -2.02
C PRO A 97 -12.16 28.87 -2.85
N ALA A 98 -11.73 28.61 -4.08
CA ALA A 98 -11.37 29.65 -5.04
C ALA A 98 -12.62 30.44 -5.44
N ARG A 99 -12.77 31.61 -4.83
CA ARG A 99 -13.91 32.55 -4.90
C ARG A 99 -14.27 33.09 -6.30
N ASN A 100 -13.53 32.74 -7.36
CA ASN A 100 -13.66 33.36 -8.69
C ASN A 100 -13.59 32.37 -9.87
N GLN A 101 -14.16 31.17 -9.77
CA GLN A 101 -14.33 30.32 -10.96
C GLN A 101 -15.66 30.63 -11.66
N SER A 102 -15.57 31.28 -12.83
CA SER A 102 -16.71 31.53 -13.72
C SER A 102 -17.45 30.23 -14.00
N THR A 103 -18.65 30.11 -13.42
CA THR A 103 -19.57 28.99 -13.65
C THR A 103 -20.07 29.07 -15.09
N LYS A 104 -19.31 28.51 -16.04
CA LYS A 104 -19.87 28.20 -17.37
C LYS A 104 -21.15 27.41 -17.12
N LYS A 105 -22.28 27.92 -17.64
CA LYS A 105 -23.59 27.26 -17.52
C LYS A 105 -23.42 25.82 -18.01
N THR A 106 -23.60 24.87 -17.09
CA THR A 106 -23.55 23.45 -17.33
C THR A 106 -24.64 23.07 -18.32
N SER A 107 -24.30 22.84 -19.58
CA SER A 107 -25.21 22.11 -20.49
C SER A 107 -25.19 20.65 -20.06
N THR A 108 -25.99 20.33 -19.05
CA THR A 108 -26.25 18.94 -18.67
C THR A 108 -27.06 18.35 -19.83
N LEU A 109 -26.38 17.61 -20.71
CA LEU A 109 -27.03 16.83 -21.75
C LEU A 109 -27.87 15.75 -21.05
N LEU A 110 -29.17 15.99 -20.96
CA LEU A 110 -30.10 15.05 -20.38
C LEU A 110 -30.54 14.09 -21.49
N LEU A 111 -30.00 12.87 -21.46
CA LEU A 111 -30.37 11.84 -22.44
C LEU A 111 -31.86 11.48 -22.32
N THR A 112 -32.48 11.26 -23.47
CA THR A 112 -33.80 10.66 -23.55
C THR A 112 -33.71 9.15 -23.29
N ALA A 113 -34.83 8.53 -22.92
CA ALA A 113 -34.87 7.08 -22.69
C ALA A 113 -34.49 6.28 -23.95
N ALA A 114 -34.78 6.81 -25.14
CA ALA A 114 -34.41 6.21 -26.41
C ALA A 114 -32.89 6.27 -26.65
N GLU A 115 -32.26 7.42 -26.37
CA GLU A 115 -30.79 7.57 -26.48
C GLU A 115 -30.06 6.74 -25.44
N GLU A 116 -30.57 6.67 -24.19
CA GLU A 116 -30.05 5.75 -23.16
C GLU A 116 -30.08 4.31 -23.67
N ARG A 117 -31.20 3.86 -24.24
CA ARG A 117 -31.34 2.51 -24.79
C ARG A 117 -30.32 2.25 -25.90
N VAL A 118 -30.09 3.20 -26.80
CA VAL A 118 -29.08 3.06 -27.88
C VAL A 118 -27.68 2.84 -27.30
N LEU A 119 -27.27 3.67 -26.34
CA LEU A 119 -25.95 3.56 -25.71
C LEU A 119 -25.80 2.23 -24.96
N PHE A 120 -26.82 1.80 -24.20
CA PHE A 120 -26.78 0.52 -23.48
C PHE A 120 -26.79 -0.69 -24.42
N LEU A 121 -27.49 -0.63 -25.55
CA LEU A 121 -27.44 -1.69 -26.57
C LEU A 121 -26.05 -1.79 -27.21
N GLN A 122 -25.44 -0.67 -27.59
CA GLN A 122 -24.08 -0.63 -28.14
C GLN A 122 -23.06 -1.17 -27.13
N TYR A 123 -23.14 -0.71 -25.88
CA TYR A 123 -22.30 -1.18 -24.78
C TYR A 123 -22.43 -2.70 -24.53
N ASN A 124 -23.65 -3.21 -24.43
CA ASN A 124 -23.89 -4.64 -24.17
C ASN A 124 -23.53 -5.52 -25.39
N TYR A 125 -23.73 -5.04 -26.62
CA TYR A 125 -23.30 -5.77 -27.81
C TYR A 125 -21.79 -5.95 -27.86
N ALA A 126 -21.02 -4.91 -27.51
CA ALA A 126 -19.56 -5.02 -27.42
C ALA A 126 -19.12 -6.08 -26.39
N ARG A 127 -19.79 -6.13 -25.23
CA ARG A 127 -19.54 -7.16 -24.19
C ARG A 127 -19.94 -8.56 -24.64
N HIS A 128 -21.09 -8.68 -25.31
CA HIS A 128 -21.57 -9.92 -25.91
C HIS A 128 -20.54 -10.50 -26.89
N ARG A 129 -19.98 -9.68 -27.79
CA ARG A 129 -18.93 -10.10 -28.74
C ARG A 129 -17.67 -10.59 -28.03
N ILE A 130 -17.25 -9.93 -26.96
CA ILE A 130 -16.11 -10.42 -26.15
C ILE A 130 -16.45 -11.76 -25.51
N ALA A 131 -17.65 -11.92 -24.95
CA ALA A 131 -18.09 -13.17 -24.33
C ALA A 131 -18.20 -14.33 -25.34
N GLU A 132 -18.63 -14.06 -26.57
CA GLU A 132 -18.61 -15.05 -27.66
C GLU A 132 -17.18 -15.47 -28.02
N LEU A 133 -16.26 -14.51 -28.20
CA LEU A 133 -14.86 -14.81 -28.48
C LEU A 133 -14.20 -15.62 -27.34
N GLN A 134 -14.50 -15.29 -26.08
CA GLN A 134 -14.05 -16.07 -24.92
C GLN A 134 -14.55 -17.52 -24.98
N ARG A 135 -15.83 -17.72 -25.34
CA ARG A 135 -16.43 -19.05 -25.49
C ARG A 135 -15.80 -19.85 -26.64
N GLU A 136 -15.48 -19.20 -27.76
CA GLU A 136 -14.79 -19.82 -28.89
C GLU A 136 -13.35 -20.24 -28.57
N ILE A 137 -12.63 -19.42 -27.80
CA ILE A 137 -11.24 -19.72 -27.39
C ILE A 137 -11.20 -20.81 -26.31
N GLY A 138 -12.17 -20.80 -25.39
CA GLY A 138 -12.23 -21.72 -24.26
C GLY A 138 -10.99 -21.61 -23.36
N SER A 139 -10.36 -22.74 -23.05
CA SER A 139 -9.15 -22.81 -22.21
C SER A 139 -7.83 -22.60 -22.96
N THR A 140 -7.88 -22.25 -24.25
CA THR A 140 -6.69 -22.11 -25.10
C THR A 140 -6.14 -20.67 -25.06
N GLU A 141 -4.88 -20.48 -25.43
CA GLU A 141 -4.36 -19.12 -25.68
C GLU A 141 -5.01 -18.51 -26.95
N PRO A 142 -5.39 -17.22 -26.92
CA PRO A 142 -6.00 -16.56 -28.08
C PRO A 142 -5.03 -16.43 -29.25
N THR A 143 -5.55 -16.57 -30.47
CA THR A 143 -4.83 -16.25 -31.71
C THR A 143 -4.60 -14.74 -31.84
N GLU A 144 -3.65 -14.29 -32.66
CA GLU A 144 -3.34 -12.86 -32.86
C GLU A 144 -4.58 -12.05 -33.23
N GLU A 145 -5.36 -12.58 -34.16
CA GLU A 145 -6.57 -11.96 -34.68
C GLU A 145 -7.64 -11.86 -33.59
N GLN A 146 -7.86 -12.95 -32.86
CA GLN A 146 -8.79 -13.00 -31.73
C GLN A 146 -8.37 -12.04 -30.61
N ALA A 147 -7.08 -11.97 -30.28
CA ALA A 147 -6.56 -11.04 -29.27
C ALA A 147 -6.77 -9.57 -29.67
N LYS A 148 -6.51 -9.22 -30.94
CA LYS A 148 -6.78 -7.88 -31.47
C LYS A 148 -8.27 -7.55 -31.45
N GLU A 149 -9.12 -8.52 -31.78
CA GLU A 149 -10.57 -8.34 -31.78
C GLU A 149 -11.12 -8.14 -30.36
N ILE A 150 -10.69 -8.94 -29.38
CA ILE A 150 -11.03 -8.75 -27.97
C ILE A 150 -10.62 -7.35 -27.50
N LEU A 151 -9.40 -6.91 -27.80
CA LEU A 151 -8.90 -5.59 -27.41
C LEU A 151 -9.68 -4.45 -28.09
N ARG A 152 -10.07 -4.63 -29.36
CA ARG A 152 -10.93 -3.68 -30.08
C ARG A 152 -12.27 -3.55 -29.38
N TRP A 153 -12.98 -4.66 -29.17
CA TRP A 153 -14.29 -4.63 -28.51
C TRP A 153 -14.22 -4.15 -27.06
N TYR A 154 -13.14 -4.47 -26.34
CA TYR A 154 -12.92 -3.96 -24.98
C TYR A 154 -12.81 -2.44 -24.97
N ARG A 155 -12.04 -1.84 -25.88
CA ARG A 155 -11.95 -0.37 -26.00
C ARG A 155 -13.30 0.26 -26.34
N VAL A 156 -14.06 -0.36 -27.24
CA VAL A 156 -15.42 0.10 -27.59
C VAL A 156 -16.33 0.06 -26.35
N ALA A 157 -16.35 -1.05 -25.62
CA ALA A 157 -17.14 -1.19 -24.41
C ALA A 157 -16.74 -0.17 -23.33
N GLN A 158 -15.44 0.06 -23.11
CA GLN A 158 -14.97 1.07 -22.16
C GLN A 158 -15.36 2.49 -22.59
N SER A 159 -15.26 2.83 -23.88
CA SER A 159 -15.66 4.15 -24.36
C SER A 159 -17.15 4.44 -24.12
N TYR A 160 -18.03 3.46 -24.34
CA TYR A 160 -19.46 3.63 -24.04
C TYR A 160 -19.74 3.65 -22.55
N ARG A 161 -19.05 2.81 -21.77
CA ARG A 161 -19.16 2.82 -20.29
C ARG A 161 -18.80 4.19 -19.73
N GLU A 162 -17.70 4.77 -20.19
CA GLU A 162 -17.26 6.13 -19.83
C GLU A 162 -18.30 7.16 -20.25
N GLN A 163 -18.77 7.15 -21.50
CA GLN A 163 -19.77 8.10 -21.98
C GLN A 163 -21.07 8.06 -21.15
N ILE A 164 -21.58 6.86 -20.84
CA ILE A 164 -22.79 6.69 -20.01
C ILE A 164 -22.54 7.19 -18.59
N ALA A 165 -21.38 6.91 -18.00
CA ALA A 165 -21.05 7.40 -16.67
C ALA A 165 -20.92 8.93 -16.65
N GLU A 166 -20.23 9.51 -17.62
CA GLU A 166 -19.97 10.95 -17.76
C GLU A 166 -21.26 11.76 -17.91
N THR A 167 -22.22 11.28 -18.71
CA THR A 167 -23.55 11.93 -18.85
C THR A 167 -24.30 11.99 -17.52
N ASN A 168 -24.04 11.05 -16.60
CA ASN A 168 -24.75 10.91 -15.33
C ASN A 168 -23.96 11.39 -14.10
N LEU A 169 -22.77 11.99 -14.26
CA LEU A 169 -22.00 12.54 -13.12
C LEU A 169 -22.76 13.63 -12.36
N ALA A 170 -23.54 14.45 -13.08
CA ALA A 170 -24.35 15.52 -12.48
C ALA A 170 -25.42 14.96 -11.52
N LEU A 171 -25.93 13.76 -11.78
CA LEU A 171 -26.88 13.08 -10.88
C LEU A 171 -26.23 12.78 -9.54
N VAL A 172 -25.01 12.23 -9.52
CA VAL A 172 -24.29 11.89 -8.29
C VAL A 172 -24.07 13.13 -7.43
N LEU A 173 -23.63 14.24 -8.03
CA LEU A 173 -23.44 15.49 -7.30
C LEU A 173 -24.75 16.07 -6.76
N ALA A 174 -25.82 16.03 -7.55
CA ALA A 174 -27.14 16.48 -7.09
C ALA A 174 -27.63 15.65 -5.90
N MET A 175 -27.39 14.34 -5.93
CA MET A 175 -27.73 13.42 -4.85
C MET A 175 -26.87 13.62 -3.61
N ALA A 176 -25.55 13.79 -3.76
CA ALA A 176 -24.63 14.06 -2.66
C ALA A 176 -24.99 15.38 -1.96
N LYS A 177 -25.26 16.44 -2.75
CA LYS A 177 -25.70 17.75 -2.25
C LYS A 177 -27.05 17.72 -1.53
N ARG A 178 -27.95 16.80 -1.89
CA ARG A 178 -29.25 16.63 -1.21
C ARG A 178 -29.12 15.82 0.07
N THR A 179 -28.26 14.80 0.08
CA THR A 179 -28.16 13.86 1.21
C THR A 179 -27.39 14.45 2.39
N ARG A 180 -26.43 15.37 2.15
CA ARG A 180 -25.60 16.08 3.15
C ARG A 180 -25.43 15.30 4.46
N MET A 181 -24.51 14.34 4.46
CA MET A 181 -24.13 13.63 5.68
C MET A 181 -23.07 14.46 6.41
N SER A 182 -23.39 15.00 7.59
CA SER A 182 -22.48 15.91 8.32
C SER A 182 -21.15 15.28 8.73
N GLU A 183 -21.10 13.94 8.80
CA GLU A 183 -19.93 13.22 9.29
C GLU A 183 -18.95 12.79 8.19
N VAL A 184 -19.43 12.64 6.95
CA VAL A 184 -18.67 12.10 5.83
C VAL A 184 -18.20 13.26 4.97
N ASP A 185 -16.92 13.23 4.56
CA ASP A 185 -16.40 14.23 3.64
C ASP A 185 -17.16 14.21 2.30
N PHE A 186 -17.34 15.39 1.70
CA PHE A 186 -18.09 15.52 0.47
C PHE A 186 -17.40 14.82 -0.71
N ALA A 187 -16.07 14.87 -0.79
CA ALA A 187 -15.33 14.21 -1.88
C ALA A 187 -15.41 12.67 -1.75
N ASP A 188 -15.33 12.15 -0.53
CA ASP A 188 -15.52 10.72 -0.24
C ASP A 188 -16.92 10.24 -0.62
N LEU A 189 -17.95 11.04 -0.32
CA LEU A 189 -19.32 10.70 -0.69
C LEU A 189 -19.49 10.67 -2.20
N VAL A 190 -18.97 11.68 -2.91
CA VAL A 190 -19.04 11.77 -4.37
C VAL A 190 -18.28 10.63 -5.04
N SER A 191 -17.08 10.29 -4.56
CA SER A 191 -16.27 9.21 -5.11
C SER A 191 -16.96 7.84 -4.97
N GLU A 192 -17.55 7.52 -3.81
CA GLU A 192 -18.34 6.30 -3.66
C GLU A 192 -19.59 6.32 -4.54
N GLY A 193 -20.24 7.49 -4.66
CA GLY A 193 -21.39 7.67 -5.55
C GLY A 193 -21.05 7.36 -7.00
N ASN A 194 -19.91 7.82 -7.49
CA ASN A 194 -19.42 7.53 -8.84
C ASN A 194 -19.09 6.04 -9.02
N MET A 195 -18.51 5.40 -8.01
CA MET A 195 -18.29 3.95 -8.05
C MET A 195 -19.59 3.17 -8.09
N ALA A 196 -20.62 3.63 -7.36
CA ALA A 196 -21.96 3.04 -7.43
C ALA A 196 -22.64 3.27 -8.79
N LEU A 197 -22.44 4.45 -9.39
CA LEU A 197 -22.90 4.77 -10.74
C LEU A 197 -22.29 3.80 -11.76
N LEU A 198 -20.96 3.64 -11.75
CA LEU A 198 -20.26 2.71 -12.65
C LEU A 198 -20.76 1.27 -12.51
N ARG A 199 -20.95 0.78 -11.28
CA ARG A 199 -21.56 -0.55 -11.05
C ARG A 199 -23.01 -0.64 -11.53
N SER A 200 -23.72 0.48 -11.55
CA SER A 200 -25.09 0.54 -12.05
C SER A 200 -25.12 0.47 -13.58
N VAL A 201 -24.18 1.13 -14.26
CA VAL A 201 -24.02 1.04 -15.73
C VAL A 201 -23.80 -0.42 -16.14
N ASP A 202 -22.93 -1.14 -15.43
CA ASP A 202 -22.59 -2.53 -15.77
C ASP A 202 -23.80 -3.49 -15.70
N LYS A 203 -24.81 -3.17 -14.88
CA LYS A 203 -25.93 -4.05 -14.52
C LYS A 203 -27.31 -3.54 -14.95
N PHE A 204 -27.37 -2.41 -15.64
CA PHE A 204 -28.65 -1.80 -16.00
C PHE A 204 -29.26 -2.43 -17.25
N ASP A 205 -30.49 -2.93 -17.11
CA ASP A 205 -31.26 -3.57 -18.16
C ASP A 205 -32.25 -2.57 -18.79
N CYS A 206 -31.99 -2.22 -20.06
CA CYS A 206 -32.80 -1.25 -20.80
C CYS A 206 -34.16 -1.80 -21.27
N ASP A 207 -34.31 -3.12 -21.39
CA ASP A 207 -35.53 -3.73 -21.91
C ASP A 207 -36.67 -3.72 -20.88
N ARG A 208 -36.36 -3.41 -19.61
CA ARG A 208 -37.35 -3.22 -18.54
C ARG A 208 -38.16 -1.92 -18.64
N GLY A 209 -37.79 -1.00 -19.53
CA GLY A 209 -38.55 0.23 -19.80
C GLY A 209 -38.48 1.33 -18.73
N PHE A 210 -37.59 1.21 -17.73
CA PHE A 210 -37.33 2.27 -16.75
C PHE A 210 -36.17 3.16 -17.19
N LYS A 211 -36.16 4.44 -16.79
CA LYS A 211 -34.99 5.31 -17.01
C LYS A 211 -33.80 4.88 -16.16
N PHE A 212 -32.59 5.01 -16.71
CA PHE A 212 -31.36 4.65 -16.00
C PHE A 212 -31.21 5.40 -14.66
N SER A 213 -31.53 6.68 -14.64
CA SER A 213 -31.47 7.53 -13.44
C SER A 213 -32.26 6.98 -12.26
N THR A 214 -33.38 6.28 -12.49
CA THR A 214 -34.20 5.70 -11.43
C THR A 214 -33.48 4.52 -10.76
N TYR A 215 -32.84 3.68 -11.56
CA TYR A 215 -32.05 2.55 -11.07
C TYR A 215 -30.78 3.02 -10.36
N ALA A 216 -30.02 3.92 -11.02
CA ALA A 216 -28.78 4.48 -10.48
C ALA A 216 -29.00 5.19 -9.14
N CYS A 217 -30.09 5.96 -9.00
CA CYS A 217 -30.42 6.66 -7.76
C CYS A 217 -30.51 5.69 -6.56
N ARG A 218 -31.14 4.52 -6.72
CA ARG A 218 -31.24 3.53 -5.63
C ARG A 218 -29.87 2.97 -5.25
N ALA A 219 -29.02 2.70 -6.23
CA ALA A 219 -27.67 2.20 -5.99
C ALA A 219 -26.78 3.24 -5.30
N ILE A 220 -26.85 4.51 -5.73
CA ILE A 220 -26.10 5.62 -5.16
C ILE A 220 -26.52 5.87 -3.70
N LEU A 221 -27.82 5.95 -3.41
CA LEU A 221 -28.32 6.13 -2.03
C LEU A 221 -27.87 4.98 -1.11
N LYS A 222 -27.89 3.74 -1.62
CA LYS A 222 -27.39 2.57 -0.89
C LYS A 222 -25.90 2.70 -0.60
N ALA A 223 -25.11 3.20 -1.56
CA ALA A 223 -23.68 3.38 -1.39
C ALA A 223 -23.35 4.48 -0.36
N PHE A 224 -24.06 5.61 -0.40
CA PHE A 224 -23.96 6.67 0.62
C PHE A 224 -24.26 6.17 2.02
N SER A 225 -25.37 5.43 2.16
CA SER A 225 -25.76 4.84 3.45
C SER A 225 -24.69 3.86 3.97
N ARG A 226 -24.09 3.06 3.07
CA ARG A 226 -22.99 2.15 3.42
C ARG A 226 -21.74 2.90 3.86
N GLN A 227 -21.40 4.03 3.25
CA GLN A 227 -20.25 4.82 3.66
C GLN A 227 -20.45 5.48 5.02
N GLY A 228 -21.63 6.06 5.28
CA GLY A 228 -21.95 6.57 6.61
C GLY A 228 -21.83 5.50 7.70
N MET A 229 -22.35 4.28 7.44
CA MET A 229 -22.18 3.16 8.37
C MET A 229 -20.72 2.73 8.56
N LYS A 230 -19.92 2.74 7.49
CA LYS A 230 -18.50 2.38 7.55
C LYS A 230 -17.72 3.39 8.40
N LEU A 231 -17.95 4.68 8.19
CA LEU A 231 -17.30 5.75 8.94
C LEU A 231 -17.73 5.74 10.41
N SER A 232 -19.01 5.56 10.69
CA SER A 232 -19.52 5.42 12.07
C SER A 232 -18.85 4.25 12.80
N LYS A 233 -18.74 3.07 12.16
CA LYS A 233 -18.02 1.91 12.72
C LYS A 233 -16.51 2.13 12.89
N TYR A 234 -15.91 2.96 12.04
CA TYR A 234 -14.50 3.33 12.16
C TYR A 234 -14.30 4.22 13.39
N ARG A 235 -15.09 5.29 13.52
CA ARG A 235 -15.04 6.20 14.68
C ARG A 235 -15.36 5.50 16.01
N GLN A 236 -16.27 4.52 16.02
CA GLN A 236 -16.52 3.70 17.21
C GLN A 236 -15.28 2.91 17.66
N ARG A 237 -14.43 2.49 16.72
CA ARG A 237 -13.18 1.77 17.02
C ARG A 237 -12.00 2.69 17.28
N PHE A 238 -11.96 3.83 16.58
CA PHE A 238 -10.92 4.83 16.65
C PHE A 238 -11.56 6.20 16.90
N PRO A 239 -11.85 6.54 18.16
CA PRO A 239 -12.55 7.78 18.50
C PRO A 239 -11.77 9.05 18.22
N THR A 240 -10.44 8.94 18.14
CA THR A 240 -9.53 10.05 17.86
C THR A 240 -8.96 9.90 16.46
N ASP A 241 -9.21 10.90 15.61
CA ASP A 241 -8.55 10.99 14.32
C ASP A 241 -7.06 11.28 14.53
N PHE A 242 -6.22 10.71 13.67
CA PHE A 242 -4.79 10.96 13.69
C PHE A 242 -4.53 12.38 13.23
N ASP A 243 -4.05 13.24 14.13
CA ASP A 243 -3.64 14.59 13.81
C ASP A 243 -2.10 14.68 13.89
N PRO A 244 -1.40 14.74 12.74
CA PRO A 244 0.06 14.87 12.70
C PRO A 244 0.58 16.09 13.49
N SER A 245 -0.23 17.14 13.66
CA SER A 245 0.16 18.34 14.39
C SER A 245 0.06 18.20 15.91
N MET A 246 -0.70 17.21 16.39
CA MET A 246 -0.86 16.88 17.80
C MET A 246 0.09 15.78 18.28
N GLU A 247 0.86 15.17 17.36
CA GLU A 247 1.92 14.25 17.74
C GLU A 247 3.07 15.00 18.41
N LYS A 248 3.51 14.50 19.56
CA LYS A 248 4.70 15.02 20.22
C LYS A 248 5.92 14.70 19.36
N SER A 249 6.87 15.62 19.25
CA SER A 249 8.10 15.35 18.53
C SER A 249 8.85 14.19 19.20
N ASN A 250 9.19 13.16 18.41
CA ASN A 250 9.99 12.02 18.87
C ASN A 250 11.47 12.38 19.13
N HIS A 251 11.83 13.66 19.03
CA HIS A 251 13.20 14.14 19.14
C HIS A 251 13.80 13.85 20.53
N LEU A 252 13.08 14.17 21.61
CA LEU A 252 13.52 13.92 22.98
C LEU A 252 13.68 12.43 23.28
N GLU A 253 12.76 11.60 22.77
CA GLU A 253 12.82 10.14 22.94
C GLU A 253 14.03 9.55 22.17
N THR A 254 14.27 10.06 20.96
CA THR A 254 15.40 9.64 20.13
C THR A 254 16.73 10.03 20.79
N LEU A 255 16.83 11.27 21.29
CA LEU A 255 18.03 11.76 22.00
C LEU A 255 18.32 10.96 23.27
N ARG A 256 17.29 10.62 24.07
CA ARG A 256 17.49 9.79 25.26
C ARG A 256 18.04 8.43 24.91
N ARG A 257 17.47 7.79 23.88
CA ARG A 257 17.93 6.48 23.43
C ARG A 257 19.36 6.51 22.91
N THR A 258 19.73 7.51 22.11
CA THR A 258 21.11 7.63 21.62
C THR A 258 22.09 7.86 22.77
N HIS A 259 21.74 8.73 23.73
CA HIS A 259 22.58 8.98 24.91
C HIS A 259 22.71 7.74 25.81
N GLU A 260 21.66 6.93 25.97
CA GLU A 260 21.74 5.65 26.70
C GLU A 260 22.66 4.64 26.00
N GLU A 261 22.62 4.57 24.67
CA GLU A 261 23.50 3.71 23.87
C GLU A 261 24.97 4.17 23.96
N GLU A 262 25.22 5.47 23.79
CA GLU A 262 26.56 6.07 23.87
C GLU A 262 27.19 5.90 25.27
N CYS A 263 26.45 6.17 26.35
CA CYS A 263 26.93 5.93 27.71
C CYS A 263 27.23 4.46 27.98
N ALA A 264 26.43 3.53 27.43
CA ALA A 264 26.66 2.10 27.60
C ALA A 264 27.94 1.65 26.90
N ASP A 265 28.20 2.16 25.69
CA ASP A 265 29.43 1.89 24.95
C ASP A 265 30.66 2.48 25.64
N GLU A 266 30.53 3.67 26.24
CA GLU A 266 31.61 4.29 27.02
C GLU A 266 31.96 3.49 28.28
N VAL A 267 30.95 3.08 29.06
CA VAL A 267 31.16 2.21 30.23
C VAL A 267 31.83 0.90 29.82
N LYS A 268 31.44 0.33 28.68
CA LYS A 268 32.08 -0.88 28.14
C LYS A 268 33.54 -0.63 27.79
N HIS A 269 33.87 0.50 27.16
CA HIS A 269 35.25 0.88 26.84
C HIS A 269 36.11 1.03 28.10
N ILE A 270 35.62 1.75 29.12
CA ILE A 270 36.32 1.95 30.40
C ILE A 270 36.67 0.59 31.05
N VAL A 271 35.75 -0.37 31.00
CA VAL A 271 35.94 -1.72 31.56
C VAL A 271 36.89 -2.59 30.73
N GLU A 272 36.88 -2.47 29.40
CA GLU A 272 37.75 -3.23 28.50
C GLU A 272 39.21 -2.73 28.55
N THR A 273 39.39 -1.41 28.49
CA THR A 273 40.70 -0.71 28.50
C THR A 273 41.28 -0.56 29.91
N ASN A 274 40.47 -0.80 30.95
CA ASN A 274 40.84 -0.69 32.37
C ASN A 274 41.30 0.71 32.78
N GLU A 275 40.63 1.74 32.27
CA GLU A 275 40.93 3.16 32.57
C GLU A 275 40.67 3.50 34.03
N ALA A 276 39.72 2.81 34.68
CA ALA A 276 39.36 2.99 36.08
C ALA A 276 40.30 2.28 37.08
N GLU A 277 41.47 1.79 36.64
CA GLU A 277 42.46 1.08 37.46
C GLU A 277 41.82 0.02 38.38
N LEU A 278 40.99 -0.85 37.79
CA LEU A 278 40.35 -1.93 38.51
C LEU A 278 41.39 -3.00 38.84
N SER A 279 41.36 -3.49 40.07
CA SER A 279 42.13 -4.67 40.46
C SER A 279 41.67 -5.90 39.66
N ASP A 280 42.54 -6.89 39.46
CA ASP A 280 42.19 -8.16 38.80
C ASP A 280 40.94 -8.82 39.40
N VAL A 281 40.74 -8.69 40.72
CA VAL A 281 39.55 -9.20 41.42
C VAL A 281 38.31 -8.34 41.16
N GLU A 282 38.46 -7.01 41.05
CA GLU A 282 37.36 -6.10 40.70
C GLU A 282 36.90 -6.33 39.26
N ARG A 283 37.85 -6.48 38.33
CA ARG A 283 37.60 -6.74 36.91
C ARG A 283 36.87 -8.06 36.68
N THR A 284 37.32 -9.14 37.33
CA THR A 284 36.67 -10.46 37.24
C THR A 284 35.25 -10.45 37.80
N VAL A 285 35.00 -9.73 38.91
CA VAL A 285 33.64 -9.55 39.46
C VAL A 285 32.72 -8.83 38.46
N ILE A 286 33.18 -7.75 37.84
CA ILE A 286 32.36 -6.96 36.89
C ILE A 286 32.11 -7.76 35.60
N GLN A 287 33.15 -8.40 35.04
CA GLN A 287 33.02 -9.21 33.82
C GLN A 287 32.04 -10.37 33.99
N HIS A 288 32.15 -11.15 35.07
CA HIS A 288 31.26 -12.28 35.30
C HIS A 288 29.83 -11.87 35.69
N ARG A 289 29.66 -10.75 36.42
CA ARG A 289 28.34 -10.27 36.85
C ARG A 289 27.53 -9.64 35.73
N PHE A 290 28.19 -8.94 34.81
CA PHE A 290 27.52 -8.24 33.72
C PHE A 290 27.69 -8.93 32.35
N GLY A 291 28.39 -10.07 32.31
CA GLY A 291 28.61 -10.82 31.06
C GLY A 291 29.60 -10.16 30.10
N LEU A 292 30.42 -9.22 30.58
CA LEU A 292 31.32 -8.42 29.74
C LEU A 292 32.59 -9.22 29.39
N GLY A 293 32.93 -9.31 28.10
CA GLY A 293 34.20 -9.86 27.63
C GLY A 293 34.29 -11.39 27.46
N ALA A 294 33.20 -12.13 27.66
CA ALA A 294 33.17 -13.55 27.30
C ALA A 294 33.03 -13.71 25.78
N LYS A 295 33.85 -14.57 25.17
CA LYS A 295 33.81 -14.89 23.72
C LYS A 295 32.45 -15.41 23.22
N ASP A 296 31.54 -15.78 24.12
CA ASP A 296 30.26 -16.44 23.82
C ASP A 296 29.04 -15.77 24.51
N ASP A 297 29.08 -14.47 24.82
CA ASP A 297 27.90 -13.74 25.32
C ASP A 297 27.24 -14.44 26.53
N ALA A 298 28.09 -14.87 27.47
CA ALA A 298 27.69 -15.71 28.59
C ALA A 298 26.71 -14.94 29.50
N PRO A 299 25.63 -15.59 29.99
CA PRO A 299 24.63 -14.92 30.82
C PRO A 299 25.26 -14.39 32.11
N PRO A 300 24.76 -13.24 32.63
CA PRO A 300 25.27 -12.63 33.86
C PRO A 300 25.14 -13.60 35.04
N LEU A 301 26.22 -13.75 35.81
CA LEU A 301 26.25 -14.63 36.98
C LEU A 301 25.73 -13.92 38.24
N THR A 302 25.12 -14.68 39.13
CA THR A 302 24.66 -14.18 40.43
C THR A 302 25.84 -13.92 41.37
N LEU A 303 25.66 -13.03 42.36
CA LEU A 303 26.68 -12.70 43.36
C LEU A 303 27.21 -13.93 44.12
N GLU A 304 26.36 -14.94 44.31
CA GLU A 304 26.73 -16.19 44.97
C GLU A 304 27.63 -17.05 44.07
N GLN A 305 27.28 -17.17 42.78
CA GLN A 305 28.09 -17.89 41.80
C GLN A 305 29.45 -17.21 41.58
N VAL A 306 29.49 -15.88 41.50
CA VAL A 306 30.75 -15.11 41.41
C VAL A 306 31.58 -15.31 42.68
N GLY A 307 30.94 -15.37 43.85
CA GLY A 307 31.61 -15.63 45.13
C GLY A 307 32.24 -17.03 45.20
N GLN A 308 31.58 -18.04 44.64
CA GLN A 308 32.12 -19.40 44.53
C GLN A 308 33.36 -19.47 43.62
N ILE A 309 33.41 -18.67 42.55
CA ILE A 309 34.56 -18.60 41.63
C ILE A 309 35.77 -17.95 42.29
N ILE A 310 35.55 -16.88 43.05
CA ILE A 310 36.63 -16.06 43.66
C ILE A 310 37.01 -16.60 45.07
N GLY A 311 36.20 -17.49 45.64
CA GLY A 311 36.43 -18.06 46.97
C GLY A 311 36.05 -17.11 48.12
N VAL A 312 35.07 -16.24 47.91
CA VAL A 312 34.61 -15.23 48.89
C VAL A 312 33.11 -15.30 49.13
N THR A 313 32.65 -14.72 50.24
CA THR A 313 31.21 -14.67 50.56
C THR A 313 30.46 -13.75 49.60
N LYS A 314 29.16 -14.03 49.39
CA LYS A 314 28.25 -13.19 48.58
C LYS A 314 28.31 -11.70 48.94
N GLU A 315 28.36 -11.39 50.24
CA GLU A 315 28.43 -10.02 50.73
C GLU A 315 29.78 -9.36 50.40
N ARG A 316 30.87 -10.14 50.41
CA ARG A 316 32.17 -9.63 49.99
C ARG A 316 32.21 -9.31 48.49
N VAL A 317 31.58 -10.12 47.64
CA VAL A 317 31.42 -9.83 46.20
C VAL A 317 30.65 -8.53 46.01
N ARG A 318 29.56 -8.32 46.75
CA ARG A 318 28.76 -7.09 46.68
C ARG A 318 29.59 -5.84 47.03
N GLN A 319 30.44 -5.93 48.07
CA GLN A 319 31.33 -4.84 48.45
C GLN A 319 32.35 -4.52 47.34
N ILE A 320 32.98 -5.56 46.78
CA ILE A 320 33.95 -5.41 45.68
C ILE A 320 33.28 -4.81 44.44
N GLN A 321 32.08 -5.27 44.12
CA GLN A 321 31.28 -4.77 43.01
C GLN A 321 30.94 -3.28 43.18
N ASN A 322 30.45 -2.87 44.36
CA ASN A 322 30.11 -1.46 44.60
C ASN A 322 31.35 -0.56 44.49
N LYS A 323 32.48 -0.99 45.05
CA LYS A 323 33.74 -0.26 44.94
C LYS A 323 34.23 -0.13 43.50
N ALA A 324 34.08 -1.19 42.70
CA ALA A 324 34.41 -1.17 41.28
C ALA A 324 33.49 -0.23 40.48
N LEU A 325 32.18 -0.24 40.76
CA LEU A 325 31.21 0.66 40.13
C LEU A 325 31.44 2.12 40.49
N GLU A 326 31.84 2.42 41.74
CA GLU A 326 32.23 3.77 42.16
C GLU A 326 33.43 4.31 41.35
N LYS A 327 34.45 3.47 41.13
CA LYS A 327 35.60 3.83 40.29
C LYS A 327 35.22 4.08 38.83
N ILE A 328 34.45 3.17 38.23
CA ILE A 328 33.97 3.32 36.84
C ILE A 328 33.14 4.60 36.69
N ARG A 329 32.27 4.87 37.68
CA ARG A 329 31.43 6.07 37.69
C ARG A 329 32.27 7.35 37.78
N ALA A 330 33.33 7.37 38.58
CA ALA A 330 34.18 8.56 38.70
C ALA A 330 34.84 8.93 37.36
N ILE A 331 35.35 7.94 36.61
CA ILE A 331 35.93 8.16 35.28
C ILE A 331 34.86 8.56 34.26
N LEU A 332 33.69 7.92 34.30
CA LEU A 332 32.58 8.29 33.41
C LEU A 332 32.13 9.75 33.63
N GLU A 333 32.03 10.19 34.89
CA GLU A 333 31.68 11.58 35.21
C GLU A 333 32.76 12.57 34.77
N GLU A 334 34.04 12.18 34.79
CA GLU A 334 35.17 12.98 34.30
C GLU A 334 35.16 13.09 32.76
N ASN A 335 35.01 11.98 32.05
CA ASN A 335 34.95 11.95 30.59
C ASN A 335 33.74 12.72 30.05
N VAL A 336 32.55 12.53 30.63
CA VAL A 336 31.32 13.25 30.23
C VAL A 336 31.48 14.76 30.45
N ALA A 337 32.18 15.17 31.52
CA ALA A 337 32.49 16.58 31.73
C ALA A 337 33.47 17.14 30.68
N GLU A 338 34.47 16.36 30.26
CA GLU A 338 35.39 16.73 29.19
C GLU A 338 34.68 16.84 27.83
N THR A 339 33.81 15.88 27.49
CA THR A 339 33.01 15.91 26.26
C THR A 339 32.06 17.11 26.25
N SER A 340 31.38 17.40 27.37
CA SER A 340 30.51 18.57 27.49
C SER A 340 31.26 19.89 27.31
N ILE A 341 32.49 19.99 27.82
CA ILE A 341 33.36 21.17 27.63
C ILE A 341 33.82 21.29 26.17
N GLN A 342 34.15 20.18 25.51
CA GLN A 342 34.52 20.17 24.09
C GLN A 342 33.35 20.57 23.18
N GLU A 343 32.15 20.04 23.42
CA GLU A 343 30.94 20.40 22.67
C GLU A 343 30.60 21.90 22.83
N MET A 344 30.71 22.44 24.04
CA MET A 344 30.54 23.89 24.30
C MET A 344 31.60 24.75 23.59
N LEU A 345 32.84 24.26 23.46
CA LEU A 345 33.92 24.93 22.73
C LEU A 345 33.74 24.83 21.20
N GLU A 346 33.23 23.71 20.69
CA GLU A 346 32.90 23.52 19.28
C GLU A 346 31.70 24.37 18.84
N GLU A 347 30.62 24.42 19.63
CA GLU A 347 29.47 25.31 19.37
C GLU A 347 29.88 26.80 19.38
N ALA A 348 30.76 27.19 20.31
CA ALA A 348 31.32 28.55 20.34
C ALA A 348 32.21 28.88 19.13
N SER A 349 32.81 27.87 18.49
CA SER A 349 33.64 28.03 17.28
C SER A 349 32.84 28.03 15.97
N HIS A 350 31.62 27.46 15.97
CA HIS A 350 30.77 27.32 14.79
C HIS A 350 29.74 28.44 14.60
N HIS A 351 29.73 29.46 15.46
CA HIS A 351 28.98 30.70 15.17
C HIS A 351 29.74 31.52 14.11
N PRO A 352 29.25 31.61 12.86
CA PRO A 352 29.81 32.55 11.92
C PRO A 352 29.39 33.95 12.36
N SER A 353 30.33 34.90 12.35
CA SER A 353 30.08 36.31 12.62
C SER A 353 28.83 36.79 11.88
N PRO A 354 27.91 37.52 12.55
CA PRO A 354 26.73 38.05 11.90
C PRO A 354 27.17 39.11 10.87
N ASN A 355 26.87 38.86 9.60
CA ASN A 355 26.89 39.88 8.55
C ASN A 355 25.51 40.51 8.41
#